data_AF-A0A371IRZ7-F1
#
_entry.id   AF-A0A371IRZ7-F1
#
_cell.length_a   1.000
_cell.length_b   1.000
_cell.length_c   1.000
_cell.angle_alpha   90.00
_cell.angle_beta   90.00
_cell.angle_gamma   90.00
#
_symmetry.space_group_name_H-M   'P 1'
#
loop_
_entity.id
_entity.type
_entity.pdbx_description
1 polymer ?
#
loop_
_entity_poly.entity_id
_entity_poly.type
_entity_poly.pdbx_seq_one_letter_code
_entity_poly.pdbx_strand_id
1 'polypeptide(L)'
;MHGRSDMNIPNKIATLLVITLALGMTPIDIVNANTKETTSVNLVGEDRLETATKISKNGWISSNEAVIVNDSSIVDALSATSFAKSKDAPILLTSKDELSSKTKYRLKSLGVKRIYLIGGTSVLSKNVEEMLKKEGMSVERIAGNDRYDTSLQLAKRVDYIESIDEIVVVNGEKGLADAVSIGAVAAQNNMPIILAHPTKGTEVSDSFIKSKYIKNTYIIGGESAISKSIENKLPHTTRIGGTNRNETNARVIEKFYQDTDLKAAYVTKDGMKNPNQLIDALSVGVLAAKNESPIILVSDKLSDTQKDIGYSKSFESVVQVGGNGNEDAFNQLLKMQEKTTFKVSTVSEFKNALDKATSNDEIEFRPTKTIRENFTIKSKYAINVSLETGTYNSTITIDMPNGLFTNKAEIDELRINSIKKGNCTNSGIIDMLKIYDKNECKIVNTRDGKIETLIVDKNSKNVSIENRGTINTIENNVVNTEINNLGCIENLVGREDAEIEGNKPLNLDLKDMYVTSIEVKDATTVKVKFNTIMLGLSFTWDGKEIDSSKVSSIDRKSYTLTVDKMANGSTHRISIKKFRYNDYTQSGIKYEEVVK
;
A
#
# COMPACT_ATOMS: atom_id res chain seq x y z
N MET A 1 41.25 37.50 40.26
CA MET A 1 40.01 38.04 39.68
C MET A 1 39.86 37.50 38.27
N HIS A 2 38.72 36.85 38.00
CA HIS A 2 38.14 36.51 36.68
C HIS A 2 39.05 35.69 35.73
N GLY A 3 38.80 34.40 35.47
CA GLY A 3 37.53 33.81 35.04
C GLY A 3 37.52 33.73 33.52
N ARG A 4 37.92 32.58 32.94
CA ARG A 4 37.67 32.24 31.53
C ARG A 4 37.33 30.76 31.43
N SER A 5 36.03 30.50 31.44
CA SER A 5 35.41 29.25 31.03
C SER A 5 34.61 29.55 29.78
N ASP A 6 35.07 29.09 28.62
CA ASP A 6 34.28 29.10 27.38
C ASP A 6 34.39 27.73 26.72
N MET A 7 33.40 26.90 27.06
CA MET A 7 32.53 26.16 26.14
C MET A 7 33.11 25.74 24.78
N ASN A 8 33.59 24.50 24.69
CA ASN A 8 33.82 23.81 23.42
C ASN A 8 32.55 23.04 23.02
N ILE A 9 31.80 23.56 22.05
CA ILE A 9 30.73 22.84 21.35
C ILE A 9 31.37 22.17 20.12
N PRO A 10 31.28 20.84 19.94
CA PRO A 10 31.85 20.17 18.78
C PRO A 10 31.02 20.38 17.51
N ASN A 11 31.74 20.79 16.46
CA ASN A 11 31.37 20.84 15.06
C ASN A 11 30.61 19.60 14.57
N LYS A 12 29.56 19.82 13.76
CA LYS A 12 29.30 19.16 12.47
C LYS A 12 28.03 19.72 11.81
N ILE A 13 28.19 20.79 11.04
CA ILE A 13 27.31 21.12 9.93
C ILE A 13 28.19 21.11 8.69
N ALA A 14 28.08 20.07 7.88
CA ALA A 14 28.64 20.04 6.53
C ALA A 14 27.46 19.84 5.58
N THR A 15 26.91 20.97 5.13
CA THR A 15 25.94 21.02 4.03
C THR A 15 26.77 21.19 2.76
N LEU A 16 26.81 20.18 1.88
CA LEU A 16 27.47 20.31 0.58
C LEU A 16 26.42 20.67 -0.47
N LEU A 17 26.39 21.96 -0.82
CA LEU A 17 25.64 22.52 -1.93
C LEU A 17 26.44 22.25 -3.22
N VAL A 18 25.94 21.42 -4.14
CA VAL A 18 26.55 21.25 -5.47
C VAL A 18 25.80 22.15 -6.45
N ILE A 19 26.46 23.23 -6.88
CA ILE A 19 26.03 24.09 -7.98
C ILE A 19 26.46 23.45 -9.30
N THR A 20 25.50 23.13 -10.17
CA THR A 20 25.75 22.64 -11.54
C THR A 20 25.59 23.79 -12.54
N LEU A 21 26.49 23.89 -13.52
CA LEU A 21 26.29 24.72 -14.71
C LEU A 21 26.87 24.06 -15.96
N ALA A 22 26.03 24.07 -17.01
CA ALA A 22 26.27 23.93 -18.45
C ALA A 22 26.14 22.55 -19.16
N LEU A 23 24.92 22.37 -19.71
CA LEU A 23 24.56 22.12 -21.12
C LEU A 23 25.12 20.90 -21.90
N GLY A 24 24.23 19.93 -22.13
CA GLY A 24 24.29 18.93 -23.20
C GLY A 24 23.02 18.08 -23.20
N MET A 25 22.15 18.26 -24.20
CA MET A 25 20.86 17.57 -24.31
C MET A 25 21.02 16.09 -24.69
N THR A 26 20.50 15.20 -23.86
CA THR A 26 19.86 13.94 -24.27
C THR A 26 18.61 13.75 -23.39
N PRO A 27 17.49 13.19 -23.90
CA PRO A 27 16.38 12.81 -23.03
C PRO A 27 16.82 11.54 -22.28
N ILE A 28 17.40 11.74 -21.10
CA ILE A 28 17.47 10.69 -20.10
C ILE A 28 16.04 10.57 -19.58
N ASP A 29 15.40 9.44 -19.82
CA ASP A 29 14.27 9.01 -18.98
C ASP A 29 14.85 8.81 -17.58
N ILE A 30 14.85 9.90 -16.81
CA ILE A 30 15.14 9.86 -15.39
C ILE A 30 13.98 9.08 -14.80
N VAL A 31 14.23 7.80 -14.48
CA VAL A 31 13.44 7.14 -13.43
C VAL A 31 13.73 7.94 -12.18
N ASN A 32 12.88 8.95 -11.94
CA ASN A 32 12.86 9.71 -10.70
C ASN A 32 12.47 8.70 -9.61
N ALA A 33 13.47 8.07 -9.00
CA ALA A 33 13.34 7.64 -7.63
C ALA A 33 13.25 8.92 -6.80
N ASN A 34 12.06 9.52 -6.75
CA ASN A 34 11.75 10.56 -5.79
C ASN A 34 11.99 9.93 -4.42
N THR A 35 13.13 10.22 -3.80
CA THR A 35 13.31 10.02 -2.36
C THR A 35 12.43 11.06 -1.70
N LYS A 36 11.14 10.75 -1.58
CA LYS A 36 10.15 11.60 -0.91
C LYS A 36 10.54 11.62 0.56
N GLU A 37 11.27 12.65 0.96
CA GLU A 37 11.58 12.86 2.37
C GLU A 37 10.27 12.99 3.16
N THR A 38 10.26 12.39 4.35
CA THR A 38 9.14 12.48 5.27
C THR A 38 8.88 13.93 5.63
N THR A 39 7.69 14.41 5.31
CA THR A 39 7.31 15.80 5.53
C THR A 39 6.80 16.02 6.96
N SER A 40 7.17 17.14 7.57
CA SER A 40 6.65 17.55 8.88
C SER A 40 5.51 18.55 8.72
N VAL A 41 4.40 18.34 9.45
CA VAL A 41 3.22 19.22 9.41
C VAL A 41 2.77 19.55 10.82
N ASN A 42 2.52 20.83 11.11
CA ASN A 42 2.05 21.27 12.41
C ASN A 42 0.60 21.77 12.34
N LEU A 43 -0.30 21.00 12.95
CA LEU A 43 -1.71 21.36 13.15
C LEU A 43 -1.91 21.77 14.62
N VAL A 44 -1.24 22.86 15.01
CA VAL A 44 -1.22 23.38 16.39
C VAL A 44 -1.82 24.77 16.40
N GLY A 45 -2.95 24.96 17.10
CA GLY A 45 -3.55 26.27 17.38
C GLY A 45 -3.20 26.81 18.76
N GLU A 46 -3.54 28.07 19.02
CA GLU A 46 -3.44 28.67 20.37
C GLU A 46 -4.37 27.97 21.38
N ASP A 47 -5.48 27.42 20.88
CA ASP A 47 -6.46 26.66 21.64
C ASP A 47 -7.03 25.50 20.81
N ARG A 48 -7.88 24.69 21.43
CA ARG A 48 -8.55 23.54 20.78
C ARG A 48 -9.45 23.94 19.61
N LEU A 49 -10.04 25.14 19.64
CA LEU A 49 -10.93 25.64 18.58
C LEU A 49 -10.12 25.95 17.32
N GLU A 50 -8.95 26.55 17.49
CA GLU A 50 -8.03 26.83 16.39
C GLU A 50 -7.34 25.56 15.88
N THR A 51 -6.94 24.64 16.76
CA THR A 51 -6.44 23.31 16.35
C THR A 51 -7.45 22.58 15.47
N ALA A 52 -8.72 22.52 15.87
CA ALA A 52 -9.80 21.94 15.06
C ALA A 52 -9.98 22.68 13.72
N THR A 53 -9.83 24.01 13.71
CA THR A 53 -9.87 24.81 12.48
C THR A 53 -8.70 24.49 11.54
N LYS A 54 -7.48 24.30 12.07
CA LYS A 54 -6.29 23.91 11.30
C LYS A 54 -6.41 22.51 10.71
N ILE A 55 -6.93 21.56 11.48
CA ILE A 55 -7.27 20.21 10.99
C ILE A 55 -8.28 20.28 9.85
N SER A 56 -9.36 21.04 10.04
CA SER A 56 -10.36 21.25 9.01
C SER A 56 -9.76 21.86 7.74
N LYS A 57 -8.84 22.82 7.84
CA LYS A 57 -8.14 23.41 6.68
C LYS A 57 -7.26 22.40 5.94
N ASN A 58 -6.64 21.48 6.66
CA ASN A 58 -5.79 20.45 6.06
C ASN A 58 -6.61 19.39 5.30
N GLY A 59 -7.77 18.99 5.82
CA GLY A 59 -8.59 17.94 5.21
C GLY A 59 -9.65 18.40 4.19
N TRP A 60 -10.04 19.68 4.23
CA TRP A 60 -11.18 20.18 3.45
C TRP A 60 -10.90 21.57 2.86
N ILE A 61 -10.91 21.67 1.54
CA ILE A 61 -10.91 22.97 0.86
C ILE A 61 -12.32 23.59 0.94
N SER A 62 -13.35 22.75 0.72
CA SER A 62 -14.77 23.10 0.90
C SER A 62 -15.52 21.91 1.52
N SER A 63 -16.68 22.17 2.10
CA SER A 63 -17.60 21.14 2.57
C SER A 63 -19.02 21.70 2.68
N ASN A 64 -20.00 21.00 2.11
CA ASN A 64 -21.41 21.39 2.23
C ASN A 64 -21.96 21.11 3.64
N GLU A 65 -21.34 20.18 4.38
CA GLU A 65 -21.77 19.73 5.69
C GLU A 65 -20.65 19.91 6.74
N ALA A 66 -21.02 20.16 7.99
CA ALA A 66 -20.08 20.12 9.11
C ALA A 66 -20.73 19.51 10.36
N VAL A 67 -19.90 18.88 11.17
CA VAL A 67 -20.31 18.37 12.49
C VAL A 67 -19.81 19.36 13.55
N ILE A 68 -20.69 19.78 14.44
CA ILE A 68 -20.34 20.65 15.57
C ILE A 68 -20.56 19.91 16.87
N VAL A 69 -19.54 19.93 17.71
CA VAL A 69 -19.54 19.34 19.06
C VAL A 69 -19.11 20.40 20.08
N ASN A 70 -19.45 20.17 21.35
CA ASN A 70 -19.00 21.04 22.43
C ASN A 70 -17.49 20.90 22.64
N ASP A 71 -16.81 22.03 22.83
CA ASP A 71 -15.36 22.10 23.02
C ASP A 71 -14.86 21.37 24.28
N SER A 72 -15.74 21.01 25.20
CA SER A 72 -15.50 20.36 26.47
C SER A 72 -16.18 18.98 26.58
N SER A 73 -16.92 18.53 25.55
CA SER A 73 -17.56 17.21 25.51
C SER A 73 -16.78 16.23 24.62
N ILE A 74 -15.76 15.59 25.20
CA ILE A 74 -14.92 14.59 24.51
C ILE A 74 -15.75 13.41 24.00
N VAL A 75 -16.73 12.97 24.77
CA VAL A 75 -17.44 11.71 24.51
C VAL A 75 -18.37 11.81 23.31
N ASP A 76 -19.01 12.96 23.14
CA ASP A 76 -19.90 13.22 21.99
C ASP A 76 -19.09 13.34 20.70
N ALA A 77 -17.92 14.00 20.77
CA ALA A 77 -17.01 14.14 19.64
C ALA A 77 -16.45 12.79 19.17
N LEU A 78 -16.06 11.91 20.10
CA LEU A 78 -15.60 10.55 19.81
C LEU A 78 -16.61 9.78 18.97
N SER A 79 -17.83 9.68 19.50
CA SER A 79 -18.89 8.88 18.90
C SER A 79 -19.32 9.43 17.54
N ALA A 80 -19.07 10.72 17.29
CA ALA A 80 -19.40 11.38 16.03
C ALA A 80 -18.39 11.11 14.92
N THR A 81 -17.20 10.57 15.20
CA THR A 81 -16.11 10.43 14.20
C THR A 81 -16.53 9.60 12.99
N SER A 82 -17.11 8.41 13.20
CA SER A 82 -17.57 7.55 12.10
C SER A 82 -18.70 8.19 11.30
N PHE A 83 -19.63 8.87 11.98
CA PHE A 83 -20.70 9.61 11.32
C PHE A 83 -20.19 10.81 10.51
N ALA A 84 -19.25 11.58 11.05
CA ALA A 84 -18.64 12.71 10.36
C ALA A 84 -17.88 12.24 9.11
N LYS A 85 -17.17 11.11 9.20
CA LYS A 85 -16.47 10.49 8.07
C LYS A 85 -17.44 10.00 6.99
N SER A 86 -18.56 9.37 7.36
CA SER A 86 -19.58 8.94 6.37
C SER A 86 -20.29 10.11 5.68
N LYS A 87 -20.18 11.32 6.23
CA LYS A 87 -20.60 12.58 5.60
C LYS A 87 -19.49 13.33 4.87
N ASP A 88 -18.26 12.82 4.88
CA ASP A 88 -17.04 13.54 4.48
C ASP A 88 -16.98 14.96 5.07
N ALA A 89 -17.40 15.12 6.33
CA ALA A 89 -17.58 16.42 6.97
C ALA A 89 -16.55 16.64 8.10
N PRO A 90 -15.96 17.85 8.23
CA PRO A 90 -15.07 18.15 9.35
C PRO A 90 -15.84 18.24 10.67
N ILE A 91 -15.18 17.85 11.76
CA ILE A 91 -15.63 18.16 13.13
C ILE A 91 -15.04 19.51 13.54
N LEU A 92 -15.91 20.44 13.91
CA LEU A 92 -15.54 21.73 14.50
C LEU A 92 -16.07 21.82 15.93
N LEU A 93 -15.40 22.63 16.74
CA LEU A 93 -15.68 22.78 18.17
C LEU A 93 -16.37 24.12 18.46
N THR A 94 -17.23 24.18 19.45
CA THR A 94 -17.74 25.45 19.97
C THR A 94 -18.07 25.35 21.45
N SER A 95 -18.17 26.48 22.13
CA SER A 95 -18.54 26.51 23.55
C SER A 95 -20.05 26.30 23.72
N LYS A 96 -20.48 25.97 24.95
CA LYS A 96 -21.86 25.56 25.25
C LYS A 96 -22.91 26.57 24.81
N ASP A 97 -22.67 27.85 25.09
CA ASP A 97 -23.68 28.91 24.96
C ASP A 97 -23.37 29.91 23.85
N GLU A 98 -22.24 29.76 23.15
CA GLU A 98 -21.79 30.70 22.14
C GLU A 98 -21.19 29.97 20.93
N LEU A 99 -21.55 30.44 19.73
CA LEU A 99 -20.88 30.03 18.50
C LEU A 99 -19.55 30.78 18.38
N SER A 100 -18.44 30.06 18.61
CA SER A 100 -17.09 30.64 18.51
C SER A 100 -16.87 31.32 17.16
N SER A 101 -16.24 32.50 17.20
CA SER A 101 -15.87 33.26 16.00
C SER A 101 -14.95 32.47 15.07
N LYS A 102 -14.01 31.67 15.62
CA LYS A 102 -13.12 30.78 14.87
C LYS A 102 -13.90 29.75 14.06
N THR A 103 -14.87 29.10 14.71
CA THR A 103 -15.76 28.10 14.10
C THR A 103 -16.70 28.72 13.07
N LYS A 104 -17.34 29.84 13.41
CA LYS A 104 -18.19 30.60 12.47
C LYS A 104 -17.45 30.99 11.20
N TYR A 105 -16.23 31.53 11.33
CA TYR A 105 -15.39 31.87 10.18
C TYR A 105 -15.07 30.64 9.35
N ARG A 106 -14.69 29.53 9.98
CA ARG A 106 -14.35 28.31 9.27
C ARG A 106 -15.55 27.73 8.50
N LEU A 107 -16.74 27.69 9.10
CA LEU A 107 -17.98 27.25 8.46
C LEU A 107 -18.28 28.06 7.19
N LYS A 108 -18.13 29.39 7.26
CA LYS A 108 -18.29 30.26 6.09
C LYS A 108 -17.27 29.98 5.01
N SER A 109 -15.99 29.85 5.39
CA SER A 109 -14.91 29.57 4.42
C SER A 109 -15.08 28.23 3.70
N LEU A 110 -15.70 27.24 4.36
CA LEU A 110 -16.00 25.93 3.79
C LEU A 110 -17.22 25.95 2.86
N GLY A 111 -18.07 26.97 2.96
CA GLY A 111 -19.34 27.03 2.24
C GLY A 111 -20.46 26.16 2.83
N VAL A 112 -20.38 25.84 4.14
CA VAL A 112 -21.30 24.91 4.81
C VAL A 112 -22.76 25.39 4.74
N LYS A 113 -23.67 24.48 4.42
CA LYS A 113 -25.12 24.69 4.38
C LYS A 113 -25.87 23.86 5.42
N ARG A 114 -25.34 22.68 5.78
CA ARG A 114 -25.95 21.77 6.74
C ARG A 114 -25.02 21.51 7.93
N ILE A 115 -25.57 21.62 9.12
CA ILE A 115 -24.87 21.37 10.37
C ILE A 115 -25.50 20.20 11.09
N TYR A 116 -24.67 19.27 11.54
CA TYR A 116 -25.03 18.25 12.51
C TYR A 116 -24.50 18.67 13.88
N LEU A 117 -25.41 19.04 14.78
CA LEU A 117 -25.09 19.47 16.13
C LEU A 117 -25.17 18.27 17.07
N ILE A 118 -24.03 17.79 17.56
CA ILE A 118 -23.97 16.56 18.35
C ILE A 118 -23.98 16.89 19.84
N GLY A 119 -24.96 16.33 20.54
CA GLY A 119 -25.15 16.53 21.97
C GLY A 119 -26.42 17.32 22.31
N GLY A 120 -26.95 17.04 23.49
CA GLY A 120 -28.17 17.65 24.02
C GLY A 120 -28.00 19.14 24.34
N THR A 121 -29.10 19.79 24.71
CA THR A 121 -29.13 21.22 25.07
C THR A 121 -28.34 21.56 26.33
N SER A 122 -28.02 20.57 27.16
CA SER A 122 -27.18 20.72 28.36
C SER A 122 -25.71 20.98 28.04
N VAL A 123 -25.22 20.48 26.90
CA VAL A 123 -23.83 20.63 26.42
C VAL A 123 -23.72 21.62 25.25
N LEU A 124 -24.74 21.74 24.41
CA LEU A 124 -24.81 22.74 23.35
C LEU A 124 -26.19 23.38 23.37
N SER A 125 -26.30 24.57 23.95
CA SER A 125 -27.59 25.18 24.21
C SER A 125 -28.34 25.52 22.93
N LYS A 126 -29.63 25.83 23.08
CA LYS A 126 -30.47 26.26 21.97
C LYS A 126 -29.96 27.55 21.32
N ASN A 127 -29.25 28.39 22.08
CA ASN A 127 -28.66 29.63 21.57
C ASN A 127 -27.63 29.36 20.45
N VAL A 128 -26.77 28.35 20.59
CA VAL A 128 -25.80 27.96 19.55
C VAL A 128 -26.53 27.55 18.26
N GLU A 129 -27.59 26.77 18.40
CA GLU A 129 -28.42 26.34 17.26
C GLU A 129 -29.09 27.54 16.56
N GLU A 130 -29.61 28.50 17.32
CA GLU A 130 -30.20 29.72 16.79
C GLU A 130 -29.16 30.62 16.11
N MET A 131 -27.95 30.72 16.66
CA MET A 131 -26.84 31.45 16.03
C MET A 131 -26.46 30.83 14.67
N LEU A 132 -26.37 29.50 14.58
CA LEU A 132 -26.09 28.80 13.31
C LEU A 132 -27.20 29.02 12.27
N LYS A 133 -28.47 28.97 12.69
CA LYS A 133 -29.62 29.26 11.83
C LYS A 133 -29.61 30.71 11.32
N LYS A 134 -29.23 31.68 12.16
CA LYS A 134 -29.07 33.09 11.77
C LYS A 134 -27.96 33.29 10.74
N GLU A 135 -26.95 32.43 10.71
CA GLU A 135 -25.93 32.40 9.64
C GLU A 135 -26.42 31.73 8.34
N GLY A 136 -27.70 31.35 8.26
CA GLY A 136 -28.31 30.77 7.06
C GLY A 136 -28.04 29.28 6.88
N MET A 137 -27.65 28.57 7.93
CA MET A 137 -27.36 27.13 7.90
C MET A 137 -28.56 26.33 8.42
N SER A 138 -28.85 25.20 7.78
CA SER A 138 -29.79 24.20 8.31
C SER A 138 -29.12 23.42 9.43
N VAL A 139 -29.79 23.23 10.56
CA VAL A 139 -29.23 22.54 11.73
C VAL A 139 -30.08 21.32 12.08
N GLU A 140 -29.44 20.16 12.13
CA GLU A 140 -29.99 18.92 12.66
C GLU A 140 -29.25 18.56 13.96
N ARG A 141 -29.98 18.38 15.06
CA ARG A 141 -29.39 17.95 16.33
C ARG A 141 -29.47 16.43 16.47
N ILE A 142 -28.35 15.79 16.80
CA ILE A 142 -28.27 14.37 17.11
C ILE A 142 -27.86 14.22 18.57
N ALA A 143 -28.76 13.74 19.41
CA ALA A 143 -28.56 13.61 20.85
C ALA A 143 -29.45 12.50 21.41
N GLY A 144 -28.98 11.87 22.48
CA GLY A 144 -29.78 11.01 23.35
C GLY A 144 -29.93 11.61 24.75
N ASN A 145 -30.56 10.85 25.65
CA ASN A 145 -30.74 11.25 27.05
C ASN A 145 -29.41 11.38 27.82
N ASP A 146 -28.42 10.59 27.42
CA ASP A 146 -27.05 10.61 27.94
C ASP A 146 -26.04 10.28 26.82
N ARG A 147 -24.77 10.11 27.20
CA ARG A 147 -23.69 9.77 26.26
C ARG A 147 -23.90 8.41 25.58
N TYR A 148 -24.46 7.44 26.30
CA TYR A 148 -24.65 6.08 25.80
C TYR A 148 -25.76 6.08 24.74
N ASP A 149 -26.88 6.74 25.01
CA ASP A 149 -27.95 6.92 24.04
C ASP A 149 -27.50 7.80 22.86
N THR A 150 -26.72 8.86 23.09
CA THR A 150 -26.15 9.66 21.99
C THR A 150 -25.28 8.80 21.06
N SER A 151 -24.43 7.91 21.61
CA SER A 151 -23.63 6.98 20.81
C SER A 151 -24.50 6.01 20.00
N LEU A 152 -25.62 5.54 20.58
CA LEU A 152 -26.60 4.72 19.87
C LEU A 152 -27.30 5.48 18.73
N GLN A 153 -27.69 6.74 18.96
CA GLN A 153 -28.30 7.55 17.90
C GLN A 153 -27.34 7.75 16.73
N LEU A 154 -26.06 7.99 17.01
CA LEU A 154 -25.02 8.09 15.99
C LEU A 154 -24.80 6.76 15.26
N ALA A 155 -24.77 5.63 15.98
CA ALA A 155 -24.66 4.31 15.39
C ALA A 155 -25.80 4.01 14.42
N LYS A 156 -27.05 4.36 14.78
CA LYS A 156 -28.21 4.25 13.89
C LYS A 156 -28.07 5.12 12.64
N ARG A 157 -27.42 6.29 12.73
CA ARG A 157 -27.20 7.15 11.56
C ARG A 157 -26.11 6.63 10.64
N VAL A 158 -25.06 6.04 11.19
CA VAL A 158 -24.02 5.35 10.41
C VAL A 158 -24.67 4.19 9.65
N ASP A 159 -25.41 3.33 10.34
CA ASP A 159 -26.13 2.19 9.77
C ASP A 159 -27.19 2.57 8.71
N TYR A 160 -27.83 3.73 8.86
CA TYR A 160 -28.75 4.25 7.85
C TYR A 160 -28.04 4.68 6.56
N ILE A 161 -26.79 5.14 6.65
CA ILE A 161 -26.01 5.58 5.49
C ILE A 161 -25.39 4.38 4.78
N GLU A 162 -24.79 3.48 5.56
CA GLU A 162 -24.16 2.26 5.08
C GLU A 162 -24.33 1.16 6.12
N SER A 163 -24.80 -0.01 5.68
CA SER A 163 -25.08 -1.14 6.57
C SER A 163 -23.84 -1.52 7.37
N ILE A 164 -23.99 -1.63 8.68
CA ILE A 164 -22.89 -2.03 9.57
C ILE A 164 -22.87 -3.54 9.73
N ASP A 165 -21.67 -4.11 9.70
CA ASP A 165 -21.41 -5.51 10.07
C ASP A 165 -20.25 -5.65 11.08
N GLU A 166 -19.60 -4.56 11.44
CA GLU A 166 -18.60 -4.49 12.51
C GLU A 166 -18.89 -3.31 13.44
N ILE A 167 -18.62 -3.48 14.74
CA ILE A 167 -18.80 -2.41 15.74
C ILE A 167 -17.57 -2.31 16.66
N VAL A 168 -17.40 -1.13 17.24
CA VAL A 168 -16.40 -0.88 18.28
C VAL A 168 -17.11 -0.65 19.61
N VAL A 169 -16.63 -1.26 20.69
CA VAL A 169 -17.13 -1.06 22.04
C VAL A 169 -16.02 -0.55 22.94
N VAL A 170 -16.26 0.59 23.59
CA VAL A 170 -15.30 1.29 24.48
C VAL A 170 -16.00 1.71 25.78
N ASN A 171 -15.25 1.85 26.87
CA ASN A 171 -15.84 2.33 28.13
C ASN A 171 -16.13 3.84 28.03
N GLY A 172 -17.39 4.23 28.22
CA GLY A 172 -17.86 5.61 28.06
C GLY A 172 -17.46 6.59 29.17
N GLU A 173 -16.75 6.14 30.21
CA GLU A 173 -16.30 6.97 31.34
C GLU A 173 -14.78 7.00 31.46
N LYS A 174 -14.15 5.83 31.57
CA LYS A 174 -12.71 5.68 31.81
C LYS A 174 -11.91 5.33 30.54
N GLY A 175 -12.59 4.91 29.47
CA GLY A 175 -11.98 4.44 28.23
C GLY A 175 -11.83 5.49 27.14
N LEU A 176 -11.78 6.78 27.48
CA LEU A 176 -11.75 7.84 26.45
C LEU A 176 -10.51 7.74 25.57
N ALA A 177 -9.33 7.45 26.13
CA ALA A 177 -8.11 7.27 25.33
C ALA A 177 -8.17 6.01 24.45
N ASP A 178 -8.83 4.95 24.91
CA ASP A 178 -9.08 3.73 24.12
C ASP A 178 -9.99 4.07 22.93
N ALA A 179 -11.02 4.88 23.13
CA ALA A 179 -11.91 5.36 22.08
C ALA A 179 -11.20 6.26 21.06
N VAL A 180 -10.29 7.14 21.51
CA VAL A 180 -9.46 7.94 20.59
C VAL A 180 -8.57 7.05 19.74
N SER A 181 -7.95 6.02 20.35
CA SER A 181 -7.01 5.13 19.67
C SER A 181 -7.62 4.43 18.45
N ILE A 182 -8.90 4.07 18.53
CA ILE A 182 -9.63 3.38 17.47
C ILE A 182 -10.44 4.32 16.58
N GLY A 183 -10.57 5.61 16.92
CA GLY A 183 -11.50 6.54 16.24
C GLY A 183 -11.30 6.65 14.73
N ALA A 184 -10.04 6.77 14.28
CA ALA A 184 -9.71 6.83 12.85
C ALA A 184 -10.04 5.52 12.13
N VAL A 185 -9.69 4.38 12.73
CA VAL A 185 -9.99 3.05 12.17
C VAL A 185 -11.49 2.82 12.11
N ALA A 186 -12.22 3.16 13.17
CA ALA A 186 -13.67 3.03 13.24
C ALA A 186 -14.34 3.84 12.13
N ALA A 187 -13.87 5.05 11.89
CA ALA A 187 -14.37 5.89 10.82
C ALA A 187 -13.97 5.39 9.42
N GLN A 188 -12.75 4.87 9.25
CA GLN A 188 -12.27 4.31 7.98
C GLN A 188 -13.06 3.07 7.56
N ASN A 189 -13.38 2.18 8.52
CA ASN A 189 -14.03 0.90 8.25
C ASN A 189 -15.55 0.93 8.53
N ASN A 190 -16.16 2.13 8.58
CA ASN A 190 -17.59 2.32 8.83
C ASN A 190 -18.12 1.62 10.11
N MET A 191 -17.28 1.50 11.14
CA MET A 191 -17.65 0.91 12.43
C MET A 191 -18.19 1.99 13.36
N PRO A 192 -19.44 1.91 13.84
CA PRO A 192 -19.92 2.82 14.86
C PRO A 192 -19.26 2.51 16.20
N ILE A 193 -18.98 3.57 16.97
CA ILE A 193 -18.46 3.47 18.33
C ILE A 193 -19.63 3.41 19.30
N ILE A 194 -19.80 2.26 19.94
CA ILE A 194 -20.77 2.02 21.00
C ILE A 194 -20.10 2.24 22.36
N LEU A 195 -20.68 3.13 23.17
CA LEU A 195 -20.20 3.37 24.52
C LEU A 195 -20.82 2.36 25.49
N ALA A 196 -19.96 1.66 26.23
CA ALA A 196 -20.35 0.80 27.32
C ALA A 196 -20.31 1.56 28.66
N HIS A 197 -21.38 1.43 29.44
CA HIS A 197 -21.44 1.88 30.82
C HIS A 197 -20.61 0.95 31.71
N PRO A 198 -19.85 1.44 32.72
CA PRO A 198 -18.98 0.59 33.54
C PRO A 198 -19.69 -0.59 34.24
N THR A 199 -20.90 -0.37 34.73
CA THR A 199 -21.73 -1.40 35.39
C THR A 199 -22.79 -2.02 34.48
N LYS A 200 -23.50 -1.22 33.68
CA LYS A 200 -24.60 -1.68 32.81
C LYS A 200 -24.14 -2.23 31.45
N GLY A 201 -22.87 -2.11 31.10
CA GLY A 201 -22.36 -2.55 29.80
C GLY A 201 -23.05 -1.84 28.64
N THR A 202 -23.50 -2.60 27.65
CA THR A 202 -24.13 -2.10 26.42
C THR A 202 -25.66 -2.11 26.45
N GLU A 203 -26.30 -2.24 27.61
CA GLU A 203 -27.77 -2.37 27.74
C GLU A 203 -28.56 -1.40 26.86
N VAL A 204 -28.14 -0.13 26.78
CA VAL A 204 -28.78 0.90 25.95
C VAL A 204 -28.79 0.52 24.45
N SER A 205 -27.74 -0.14 23.97
CA SER A 205 -27.53 -0.54 22.58
C SER A 205 -27.85 -2.00 22.27
N ASP A 206 -28.15 -2.84 23.27
CA ASP A 206 -28.33 -4.30 23.09
C ASP A 206 -29.36 -4.65 22.01
N SER A 207 -30.50 -3.95 21.99
CA SER A 207 -31.56 -4.21 20.99
C SER A 207 -31.09 -3.88 19.58
N PHE A 208 -30.31 -2.81 19.43
CA PHE A 208 -29.74 -2.41 18.15
C PHE A 208 -28.69 -3.42 17.69
N ILE A 209 -27.75 -3.80 18.57
CA ILE A 209 -26.71 -4.79 18.27
C ILE A 209 -27.33 -6.13 17.85
N LYS A 210 -28.35 -6.62 18.58
CA LYS A 210 -29.06 -7.88 18.27
C LYS A 210 -29.87 -7.83 16.97
N SER A 211 -30.29 -6.64 16.53
CA SER A 211 -31.02 -6.47 15.26
C SER A 211 -30.11 -6.55 14.02
N LYS A 212 -28.79 -6.65 14.21
CA LYS A 212 -27.78 -6.63 13.14
C LYS A 212 -27.02 -7.94 13.08
N TYR A 213 -26.54 -8.27 11.88
CA TYR A 213 -25.59 -9.36 11.70
C TYR A 213 -24.17 -8.82 11.87
N ILE A 214 -23.72 -8.71 13.12
CA ILE A 214 -22.37 -8.24 13.45
C ILE A 214 -21.38 -9.39 13.26
N LYS A 215 -20.52 -9.31 12.26
CA LYS A 215 -19.41 -10.24 11.98
C LYS A 215 -18.32 -10.16 13.04
N ASN A 216 -18.04 -8.97 13.56
CA ASN A 216 -17.04 -8.81 14.61
C ASN A 216 -17.32 -7.58 15.51
N THR A 217 -17.10 -7.75 16.81
CA THR A 217 -17.15 -6.68 17.81
C THR A 217 -15.76 -6.42 18.35
N TYR A 218 -15.19 -5.25 18.08
CA TYR A 218 -13.90 -4.85 18.62
C TYR A 218 -14.06 -4.17 19.98
N ILE A 219 -13.58 -4.83 21.04
CA ILE A 219 -13.55 -4.25 22.38
C ILE A 219 -12.19 -3.59 22.59
N ILE A 220 -12.17 -2.27 22.74
CA ILE A 220 -10.91 -1.54 22.91
C ILE A 220 -10.73 -1.18 24.39
N GLY A 221 -9.59 -1.62 24.94
CA GLY A 221 -9.25 -1.52 26.36
C GLY A 221 -9.20 -2.89 27.06
N GLY A 222 -8.51 -2.91 28.20
CA GLY A 222 -8.36 -4.10 29.04
C GLY A 222 -9.64 -4.48 29.79
N GLU A 223 -9.61 -5.61 30.51
CA GLU A 223 -10.77 -6.10 31.27
C GLU A 223 -11.20 -5.16 32.41
N SER A 224 -10.28 -4.33 32.90
CA SER A 224 -10.57 -3.28 33.89
C SER A 224 -11.43 -2.15 33.34
N ALA A 225 -11.38 -1.91 32.01
CA ALA A 225 -12.23 -0.93 31.33
C ALA A 225 -13.56 -1.56 30.92
N ILE A 226 -13.53 -2.75 30.32
CA ILE A 226 -14.73 -3.50 29.92
C ILE A 226 -14.59 -4.93 30.43
N SER A 227 -15.40 -5.31 31.42
CA SER A 227 -15.29 -6.63 32.06
C SER A 227 -15.61 -7.78 31.09
N LYS A 228 -15.14 -8.99 31.42
CA LYS A 228 -15.46 -10.20 30.65
C LYS A 228 -16.96 -10.50 30.63
N SER A 229 -17.69 -10.10 31.68
CA SER A 229 -19.15 -10.23 31.73
C SER A 229 -19.85 -9.38 30.66
N ILE A 230 -19.36 -8.16 30.39
CA ILE A 230 -19.86 -7.32 29.30
C ILE A 230 -19.47 -7.92 27.95
N GLU A 231 -18.22 -8.35 27.79
CA GLU A 231 -17.73 -9.00 26.57
C GLU A 231 -18.57 -10.22 26.17
N ASN A 232 -18.90 -11.09 27.13
CA ASN A 232 -19.68 -12.31 26.86
C ASN A 232 -21.12 -12.05 26.38
N LYS A 233 -21.62 -10.81 26.47
CA LYS A 233 -22.94 -10.42 25.95
C LYS A 233 -22.89 -9.92 24.50
N LEU A 234 -21.69 -9.72 23.95
CA LEU A 234 -21.47 -9.15 22.63
C LEU A 234 -21.19 -10.24 21.59
N PRO A 235 -21.62 -10.07 20.33
CA PRO A 235 -21.38 -11.04 19.27
C PRO A 235 -19.93 -10.97 18.75
N HIS A 236 -19.31 -12.13 18.50
CA HIS A 236 -18.03 -12.27 17.79
C HIS A 236 -16.93 -11.29 18.24
N THR A 237 -16.54 -11.36 19.52
CA THR A 237 -15.69 -10.33 20.12
C THR A 237 -14.20 -10.54 19.85
N THR A 238 -13.51 -9.45 19.48
CA THR A 238 -12.05 -9.35 19.48
C THR A 238 -11.62 -8.23 20.42
N ARG A 239 -10.90 -8.54 21.50
CA ARG A 239 -10.38 -7.54 22.44
C ARG A 239 -9.00 -7.04 22.06
N ILE A 240 -8.81 -5.73 22.08
CA ILE A 240 -7.53 -5.06 21.85
C ILE A 240 -7.29 -4.08 23.01
N GLY A 241 -6.38 -4.42 23.91
CA GLY A 241 -6.03 -3.56 25.04
C GLY A 241 -4.59 -3.80 25.48
N GLY A 242 -3.91 -2.74 25.90
CA GLY A 242 -2.58 -2.79 26.50
C GLY A 242 -2.63 -2.56 28.02
N THR A 243 -1.46 -2.56 28.65
CA THR A 243 -1.31 -2.23 30.08
C THR A 243 -1.57 -0.75 30.36
N ASN A 244 -1.45 0.11 29.35
CA ASN A 244 -1.73 1.53 29.37
C ASN A 244 -2.29 2.00 28.02
N ARG A 245 -2.71 3.27 27.93
CA ARG A 245 -3.33 3.85 26.73
C ARG A 245 -2.40 3.90 25.51
N ASN A 246 -1.10 4.13 25.72
CA ASN A 246 -0.12 4.18 24.64
C ASN A 246 0.11 2.78 24.05
N GLU A 247 0.10 1.75 24.89
CA GLU A 247 0.16 0.36 24.44
C GLU A 247 -1.14 -0.12 23.78
N THR A 248 -2.31 0.25 24.30
CA THR A 248 -3.58 0.02 23.58
C THR A 248 -3.53 0.68 22.20
N ASN A 249 -3.05 1.93 22.11
CA ASN A 249 -2.90 2.64 20.86
C ASN A 249 -1.95 1.93 19.88
N ALA A 250 -0.77 1.50 20.33
CA ALA A 250 0.17 0.72 19.50
C ALA A 250 -0.49 -0.57 18.97
N ARG A 251 -1.16 -1.34 19.83
CA ARG A 251 -1.85 -2.59 19.43
C ARG A 251 -3.00 -2.36 18.43
N VAL A 252 -3.72 -1.24 18.57
CA VAL A 252 -4.72 -0.84 17.57
C VAL A 252 -4.03 -0.55 16.23
N ILE A 253 -2.92 0.18 16.23
CA ILE A 253 -2.19 0.50 15.00
C ILE A 253 -1.69 -0.79 14.33
N GLU A 254 -1.06 -1.69 15.10
CA GLU A 254 -0.56 -2.98 14.60
C GLU A 254 -1.66 -3.85 14.02
N LYS A 255 -2.87 -3.83 14.59
CA LYS A 255 -3.98 -4.67 14.13
C LYS A 255 -4.57 -4.18 12.81
N PHE A 256 -4.75 -2.88 12.65
CA PHE A 256 -5.57 -2.33 11.57
C PHE A 256 -4.76 -1.69 10.43
N TYR A 257 -3.55 -1.21 10.68
CA TYR A 257 -2.66 -0.70 9.63
C TYR A 257 -1.63 -1.77 9.34
N GLN A 258 -1.99 -2.78 8.53
CA GLN A 258 -1.05 -3.85 8.16
C GLN A 258 -0.04 -3.37 7.13
N ASP A 259 -0.42 -2.43 6.27
CA ASP A 259 0.50 -1.78 5.34
C ASP A 259 1.62 -1.06 6.08
N THR A 260 2.82 -1.09 5.49
CA THR A 260 3.97 -0.38 6.02
C THR A 260 4.08 1.03 5.51
N ASP A 261 3.57 1.32 4.32
CA ASP A 261 3.64 2.64 3.72
C ASP A 261 2.32 3.37 3.99
N LEU A 262 2.40 4.41 4.80
CA LEU A 262 1.22 5.16 5.25
C LEU A 262 1.36 6.63 4.87
N LYS A 263 0.25 7.27 4.52
CA LYS A 263 0.25 8.67 4.08
C LYS A 263 0.68 9.61 5.21
N ALA A 264 0.29 9.31 6.45
CA ALA A 264 0.60 10.14 7.60
C ALA A 264 0.70 9.34 8.91
N ALA A 265 1.38 9.92 9.90
CA ALA A 265 1.21 9.60 11.31
C ALA A 265 0.78 10.86 12.08
N TYR A 266 -0.38 10.82 12.73
CA TYR A 266 -0.91 11.94 13.51
C TYR A 266 -0.51 11.82 14.99
N VAL A 267 0.44 12.63 15.43
CA VAL A 267 1.00 12.60 16.79
C VAL A 267 0.24 13.58 17.69
N THR A 268 -0.41 13.06 18.73
CA THR A 268 -1.26 13.86 19.61
C THR A 268 -1.17 13.42 21.07
N LYS A 269 -1.53 14.30 22.00
CA LYS A 269 -1.42 14.04 23.44
C LYS A 269 -2.35 12.91 23.86
N ASP A 270 -1.84 12.04 24.71
CA ASP A 270 -2.55 10.88 25.22
C ASP A 270 -3.52 11.19 26.38
N GLY A 271 -3.47 12.39 26.94
CA GLY A 271 -4.33 12.83 28.05
C GLY A 271 -4.06 12.15 29.39
N MET A 272 -2.88 11.57 29.62
CA MET A 272 -2.49 11.03 30.94
C MET A 272 -2.39 12.14 31.99
N LYS A 273 -1.82 13.30 31.62
CA LYS A 273 -1.67 14.46 32.51
C LYS A 273 -3.01 15.13 32.78
N ASN A 274 -3.85 15.26 31.76
CA ASN A 274 -5.19 15.82 31.86
C ASN A 274 -6.09 15.22 30.77
N PRO A 275 -7.20 14.53 31.12
CA PRO A 275 -8.12 13.94 30.15
C PRO A 275 -8.65 14.94 29.11
N ASN A 276 -8.75 16.23 29.45
CA ASN A 276 -9.18 17.29 28.53
C ASN A 276 -8.21 17.51 27.35
N GLN A 277 -6.97 17.00 27.43
CA GLN A 277 -6.00 17.07 26.33
C GLN A 277 -6.36 16.14 25.17
N LEU A 278 -7.22 15.13 25.40
CA LEU A 278 -7.67 14.22 24.35
C LEU A 278 -8.48 14.93 23.27
N ILE A 279 -9.05 16.11 23.55
CA ILE A 279 -9.90 16.84 22.59
C ILE A 279 -9.17 17.14 21.26
N ASP A 280 -7.86 17.40 21.29
CA ASP A 280 -7.05 17.65 20.09
C ASP A 280 -7.02 16.39 19.21
N ALA A 281 -6.82 15.22 19.82
CA ALA A 281 -6.80 13.92 19.17
C ALA A 281 -8.16 13.55 18.53
N LEU A 282 -9.27 14.03 19.07
CA LEU A 282 -10.60 13.81 18.52
C LEU A 282 -10.81 14.51 17.21
N SER A 283 -10.42 15.79 17.17
CA SER A 283 -10.65 16.62 16.01
C SER A 283 -9.94 16.09 14.76
N VAL A 284 -8.85 15.32 14.93
CA VAL A 284 -8.12 14.70 13.82
C VAL A 284 -8.64 13.33 13.40
N GLY A 285 -9.54 12.68 14.16
CA GLY A 285 -10.09 11.36 13.83
C GLY A 285 -10.60 11.22 12.40
N VAL A 286 -11.37 12.21 11.94
CA VAL A 286 -11.95 12.21 10.59
C VAL A 286 -10.89 12.43 9.51
N LEU A 287 -9.91 13.31 9.77
CA LEU A 287 -8.80 13.58 8.85
C LEU A 287 -7.89 12.35 8.73
N ALA A 288 -7.57 11.72 9.85
CA ALA A 288 -6.79 10.49 9.92
C ALA A 288 -7.48 9.35 9.14
N ALA A 289 -8.79 9.16 9.34
CA ALA A 289 -9.58 8.20 8.57
C ALA A 289 -9.63 8.53 7.07
N LYS A 290 -9.71 9.82 6.70
CA LYS A 290 -9.69 10.26 5.29
C LYS A 290 -8.36 9.95 4.61
N ASN A 291 -7.26 9.99 5.36
CA ASN A 291 -5.93 9.69 4.86
C ASN A 291 -5.50 8.24 5.13
N GLU A 292 -6.39 7.37 5.60
CA GLU A 292 -6.10 5.97 5.94
C GLU A 292 -4.84 5.85 6.81
N SER A 293 -4.76 6.69 7.83
CA SER A 293 -3.52 6.94 8.56
C SER A 293 -3.73 6.91 10.08
N PRO A 294 -2.79 6.36 10.86
CA PRO A 294 -2.94 6.18 12.29
C PRO A 294 -2.84 7.48 13.09
N ILE A 295 -3.50 7.47 14.26
CA ILE A 295 -3.28 8.43 15.34
C ILE A 295 -2.37 7.77 16.37
N ILE A 296 -1.26 8.41 16.71
CA ILE A 296 -0.29 7.96 17.72
C ILE A 296 -0.48 8.82 18.97
N LEU A 297 -1.00 8.21 20.03
CA LEU A 297 -1.26 8.85 21.33
C LEU A 297 0.00 8.85 22.19
N VAL A 298 0.56 10.03 22.43
CA VAL A 298 1.86 10.17 23.10
C VAL A 298 1.77 11.00 24.36
N SER A 299 2.67 10.69 25.29
CA SER A 299 3.04 11.61 26.37
C SER A 299 4.15 12.53 25.84
N ASP A 300 5.07 12.94 26.71
CA ASP A 300 6.24 13.71 26.28
C ASP A 300 7.12 12.90 25.31
N LYS A 301 7.15 11.56 25.41
CA LYS A 301 7.97 10.68 24.55
C LYS A 301 7.16 9.50 24.02
N LEU A 302 7.65 8.88 22.94
CA LEU A 302 7.15 7.59 22.47
C LEU A 302 7.45 6.49 23.49
N SER A 303 6.46 5.66 23.78
CA SER A 303 6.68 4.39 24.49
C SER A 303 7.42 3.39 23.60
N ASP A 304 8.05 2.37 24.17
CA ASP A 304 8.86 1.41 23.38
C ASP A 304 8.03 0.69 22.30
N THR A 305 6.79 0.30 22.61
CA THR A 305 5.87 -0.31 21.63
C THR A 305 5.46 0.67 20.52
N GLN A 306 5.47 1.97 20.77
CA GLN A 306 5.22 2.98 19.73
C GLN A 306 6.46 3.29 18.90
N LYS A 307 7.67 3.10 19.46
CA LYS A 307 8.90 3.14 18.65
C LYS A 307 8.92 2.00 17.66
N ASP A 308 8.42 0.81 18.03
CA ASP A 308 8.29 -0.31 17.09
C ASP A 308 7.41 0.04 15.89
N ILE A 309 6.34 0.83 16.08
CA ILE A 309 5.56 1.41 14.96
C ILE A 309 6.45 2.31 14.10
N GLY A 310 7.18 3.23 14.72
CA GLY A 310 8.07 4.17 14.03
C GLY A 310 9.23 3.50 13.28
N TYR A 311 9.69 2.32 13.72
CA TYR A 311 10.75 1.57 13.02
C TYR A 311 10.20 0.63 11.95
N SER A 312 8.94 0.24 12.04
CA SER A 312 8.34 -0.75 11.13
C SER A 312 7.51 -0.15 10.01
N LYS A 313 7.10 1.12 10.14
CA LYS A 313 6.24 1.81 9.19
C LYS A 313 6.92 3.05 8.63
N SER A 314 6.75 3.24 7.33
CA SER A 314 7.10 4.43 6.58
C SER A 314 5.91 5.38 6.55
N PHE A 315 6.13 6.65 6.88
CA PHE A 315 5.12 7.69 6.80
C PHE A 315 5.55 8.76 5.79
N GLU A 316 4.71 9.09 4.81
CA GLU A 316 5.01 10.22 3.90
C GLU A 316 5.01 11.57 4.66
N SER A 317 4.23 11.64 5.74
CA SER A 317 4.18 12.80 6.62
C SER A 317 4.06 12.42 8.10
N VAL A 318 4.71 13.17 8.97
CA VAL A 318 4.45 13.15 10.41
C VAL A 318 3.77 14.46 10.78
N VAL A 319 2.61 14.36 11.42
CA VAL A 319 1.73 15.50 11.68
C VAL A 319 1.59 15.70 13.18
N GLN A 320 2.09 16.82 13.71
CA GLN A 320 1.83 17.23 15.09
C GLN A 320 0.41 17.78 15.21
N VAL A 321 -0.38 17.27 16.16
CA VAL A 321 -1.77 17.70 16.39
C VAL A 321 -1.95 18.17 17.83
N GLY A 322 -2.20 19.48 17.98
CA GLY A 322 -2.13 20.15 19.28
C GLY A 322 -0.70 20.20 19.81
N GLY A 323 -0.43 21.13 20.73
CA GLY A 323 0.91 21.32 21.32
C GLY A 323 0.90 21.24 22.85
N ASN A 324 2.05 21.55 23.44
CA ASN A 324 2.36 21.56 24.86
C ASN A 324 2.31 20.16 25.51
N GLY A 325 3.13 19.24 25.01
CA GLY A 325 3.31 17.91 25.61
C GLY A 325 3.42 16.74 24.62
N ASN A 326 3.64 17.01 23.33
CA ASN A 326 3.86 15.99 22.30
C ASN A 326 5.03 16.31 21.35
N GLU A 327 5.72 17.44 21.55
CA GLU A 327 6.80 17.94 20.68
C GLU A 327 7.99 16.98 20.62
N ASP A 328 8.41 16.48 21.78
CA ASP A 328 9.54 15.56 21.90
C ASP A 328 9.23 14.22 21.21
N ALA A 329 8.04 13.67 21.43
CA ALA A 329 7.57 12.46 20.76
C ALA A 329 7.41 12.65 19.24
N PHE A 330 6.89 13.81 18.81
CA PHE A 330 6.79 14.18 17.40
C PHE A 330 8.18 14.22 16.74
N ASN A 331 9.15 14.89 17.37
CA ASN A 331 10.52 14.97 16.86
C ASN A 331 11.22 13.60 16.88
N GLN A 332 10.94 12.76 17.89
CA GLN A 332 11.43 11.38 17.92
C GLN A 332 10.92 10.58 16.73
N LEU A 333 9.61 10.64 16.45
CA LEU A 333 9.03 9.93 15.32
C LEU A 333 9.56 10.46 13.99
N LEU A 334 9.64 11.78 13.82
CA LEU A 334 10.18 12.38 12.60
C LEU A 334 11.62 11.93 12.35
N LYS A 335 12.46 11.90 13.38
CA LYS A 335 13.83 11.39 13.31
C LYS A 335 13.90 9.91 12.95
N MET A 336 12.97 9.09 13.47
CA MET A 336 12.88 7.66 13.10
C MET A 336 12.49 7.45 11.63
N GLN A 337 11.98 8.48 10.96
CA GLN A 337 11.61 8.44 9.54
C GLN A 337 12.68 9.04 8.62
N GLU A 338 13.85 9.41 9.16
CA GLU A 338 15.00 9.80 8.37
C GLU A 338 15.56 8.59 7.63
N LYS A 339 15.84 8.77 6.33
CA LYS A 339 16.46 7.74 5.50
C LYS A 339 17.97 7.70 5.76
N THR A 340 18.48 6.54 6.13
CA THR A 340 19.91 6.22 6.12
C THR A 340 20.25 5.35 4.92
N THR A 341 21.31 5.70 4.20
CA THR A 341 21.88 4.84 3.14
C THR A 341 23.15 4.16 3.65
N PHE A 342 23.09 2.84 3.83
CA PHE A 342 24.23 1.99 4.16
C PHE A 342 24.92 1.54 2.89
N LYS A 343 26.19 1.91 2.71
CA LYS A 343 27.04 1.43 1.61
C LYS A 343 28.02 0.41 2.16
N VAL A 344 27.92 -0.82 1.70
CA VAL A 344 28.66 -1.97 2.24
C VAL A 344 29.35 -2.75 1.13
N SER A 345 30.48 -3.39 1.43
CA SER A 345 31.31 -4.08 0.44
C SER A 345 31.54 -5.56 0.76
N THR A 346 31.21 -6.01 1.96
CA THR A 346 31.30 -7.42 2.37
C THR A 346 29.98 -7.94 2.93
N VAL A 347 29.77 -9.26 2.91
CA VAL A 347 28.57 -9.89 3.48
C VAL A 347 28.45 -9.63 4.99
N SER A 348 29.58 -9.55 5.71
CA SER A 348 29.58 -9.20 7.14
C SER A 348 29.08 -7.79 7.39
N GLU A 349 29.57 -6.81 6.62
CA GLU A 349 29.08 -5.43 6.68
C GLU A 349 27.61 -5.33 6.29
N PHE A 350 27.19 -6.08 5.27
CA PHE A 350 25.80 -6.12 4.82
C PHE A 350 24.85 -6.68 5.88
N LYS A 351 25.22 -7.76 6.58
CA LYS A 351 24.46 -8.29 7.72
C LYS A 351 24.37 -7.27 8.86
N ASN A 352 25.48 -6.62 9.20
CA ASN A 352 25.49 -5.55 10.20
C ASN A 352 24.63 -4.34 9.81
N ALA A 353 24.53 -4.03 8.51
CA ALA A 353 23.63 -2.99 8.02
C ALA A 353 22.17 -3.42 8.12
N LEU A 354 21.84 -4.66 7.74
CA LEU A 354 20.49 -5.22 7.89
C LEU A 354 20.00 -5.20 9.34
N ASP A 355 20.87 -5.54 10.30
CA ASP A 355 20.53 -5.55 11.73
C ASP A 355 20.25 -4.15 12.29
N LYS A 356 20.80 -3.11 11.66
CA LYS A 356 20.64 -1.70 12.07
C LYS A 356 19.54 -0.97 11.30
N ALA A 357 19.19 -1.45 10.11
CA ALA A 357 18.26 -0.78 9.23
C ALA A 357 16.85 -0.78 9.82
N THR A 358 16.15 0.32 9.61
CA THR A 358 14.77 0.60 10.01
C THR A 358 13.96 1.05 8.79
N SER A 359 12.65 1.24 8.92
CA SER A 359 11.81 1.74 7.82
C SER A 359 12.43 2.95 7.11
N ASN A 360 12.32 2.99 5.78
CA ASN A 360 12.89 3.99 4.85
C ASN A 360 14.38 3.82 4.52
N ASP A 361 15.13 3.02 5.27
CA ASP A 361 16.56 2.87 5.03
C ASP A 361 16.86 2.15 3.71
N GLU A 362 18.02 2.47 3.14
CA GLU A 362 18.54 1.86 1.93
C GLU A 362 19.87 1.16 2.22
N ILE A 363 20.01 -0.07 1.74
CA ILE A 363 21.27 -0.81 1.82
C ILE A 363 21.75 -1.07 0.39
N GLU A 364 22.86 -0.45 0.03
CA GLU A 364 23.56 -0.64 -1.24
C GLU A 364 24.76 -1.57 -1.02
N PHE A 365 24.66 -2.81 -1.51
CA PHE A 365 25.76 -3.75 -1.48
C PHE A 365 26.60 -3.60 -2.75
N ARG A 366 27.83 -3.09 -2.59
CA ARG A 366 28.82 -2.82 -3.65
C ARG A 366 30.04 -3.72 -3.46
N PRO A 367 29.99 -5.00 -3.87
CA PRO A 367 31.07 -5.95 -3.60
C PRO A 367 32.35 -5.56 -4.34
N THR A 368 33.50 -5.69 -3.69
CA THR A 368 34.82 -5.43 -4.31
C THR A 368 35.49 -6.70 -4.86
N LYS A 369 34.88 -7.87 -4.58
CA LYS A 369 35.30 -9.21 -5.01
C LYS A 369 34.07 -10.06 -5.25
N THR A 370 34.21 -11.14 -6.02
CA THR A 370 33.16 -12.15 -6.20
C THR A 370 32.69 -12.68 -4.84
N ILE A 371 31.39 -12.60 -4.57
CA ILE A 371 30.78 -13.20 -3.39
C ILE A 371 30.51 -14.68 -3.68
N ARG A 372 31.04 -15.57 -2.84
CA ARG A 372 30.90 -17.04 -2.99
C ARG A 372 30.13 -17.71 -1.86
N GLU A 373 29.78 -16.94 -0.83
CA GLU A 373 29.01 -17.43 0.31
C GLU A 373 27.51 -17.16 0.10
N ASN A 374 26.69 -18.12 0.49
CA ASN A 374 25.24 -17.97 0.51
C ASN A 374 24.84 -17.04 1.67
N PHE A 375 23.83 -16.20 1.46
CA PHE A 375 23.28 -15.38 2.53
C PHE A 375 21.80 -15.08 2.34
N THR A 376 21.14 -14.75 3.44
CA THR A 376 19.72 -14.39 3.47
C THR A 376 19.58 -12.90 3.79
N ILE A 377 18.77 -12.21 3.02
CA ILE A 377 18.32 -10.84 3.25
C ILE A 377 17.00 -10.93 3.99
N LYS A 378 17.02 -10.80 5.32
CA LYS A 378 15.84 -10.96 6.17
C LYS A 378 15.53 -9.67 6.93
N SER A 379 14.33 -9.13 6.75
CA SER A 379 13.87 -7.95 7.47
C SER A 379 12.35 -7.89 7.51
N LYS A 380 11.80 -7.48 8.66
CA LYS A 380 10.37 -7.17 8.79
C LYS A 380 10.03 -5.72 8.45
N TYR A 381 11.04 -4.89 8.19
CA TYR A 381 10.89 -3.45 7.99
C TYR A 381 10.76 -3.08 6.51
N ALA A 382 10.16 -1.93 6.24
CA ALA A 382 10.08 -1.34 4.90
C ALA A 382 11.42 -0.72 4.49
N ILE A 383 12.39 -1.58 4.17
CA ILE A 383 13.74 -1.19 3.72
C ILE A 383 13.91 -1.44 2.22
N ASN A 384 14.85 -0.71 1.62
CA ASN A 384 15.26 -0.91 0.24
C ASN A 384 16.63 -1.57 0.20
N VAL A 385 16.75 -2.70 -0.49
CA VAL A 385 18.04 -3.37 -0.67
C VAL A 385 18.39 -3.40 -2.15
N SER A 386 19.58 -2.90 -2.48
CA SER A 386 20.12 -2.94 -3.84
C SER A 386 21.44 -3.71 -3.86
N LEU A 387 21.51 -4.72 -4.73
CA LEU A 387 22.78 -5.33 -5.10
C LEU A 387 23.31 -4.56 -6.31
N GLU A 388 24.33 -3.73 -6.07
CA GLU A 388 25.00 -2.96 -7.12
C GLU A 388 25.92 -3.88 -7.95
N THR A 389 26.43 -3.37 -9.08
CA THR A 389 27.23 -4.15 -10.02
C THR A 389 28.33 -4.97 -9.33
N GLY A 390 28.36 -6.26 -9.65
CA GLY A 390 29.25 -7.26 -9.05
C GLY A 390 28.83 -8.67 -9.43
N THR A 391 29.58 -9.67 -8.96
CA THR A 391 29.28 -11.09 -9.22
C THR A 391 29.04 -11.83 -7.91
N TYR A 392 27.91 -12.52 -7.84
CA TYR A 392 27.47 -13.34 -6.72
C TYR A 392 27.37 -14.79 -7.18
N ASN A 393 28.49 -15.53 -7.04
CA ASN A 393 28.56 -16.97 -7.26
C ASN A 393 28.00 -17.73 -6.04
N SER A 394 26.77 -17.41 -5.67
CA SER A 394 26.12 -17.92 -4.48
C SER A 394 24.60 -17.85 -4.57
N THR A 395 23.94 -18.56 -3.66
CA THR A 395 22.51 -18.45 -3.45
C THR A 395 22.21 -17.27 -2.52
N ILE A 396 21.39 -16.34 -2.99
CA ILE A 396 20.83 -15.23 -2.20
C ILE A 396 19.36 -15.53 -1.93
N THR A 397 18.93 -15.45 -0.68
CA THR A 397 17.52 -15.66 -0.30
C THR A 397 16.91 -14.37 0.24
N ILE A 398 15.77 -13.94 -0.29
CA ILE A 398 15.01 -12.77 0.15
C ILE A 398 13.86 -13.23 1.05
N ASP A 399 13.83 -12.70 2.27
CA ASP A 399 12.75 -12.85 3.25
C ASP A 399 12.42 -11.47 3.86
N MET A 400 11.89 -10.58 3.02
CA MET A 400 11.58 -9.20 3.35
C MET A 400 10.13 -8.85 2.95
N PRO A 401 9.10 -9.32 3.67
CA PRO A 401 7.70 -9.14 3.28
C PRO A 401 7.27 -7.68 3.09
N ASN A 402 8.02 -6.72 3.64
CA ASN A 402 7.77 -5.28 3.54
C ASN A 402 8.87 -4.53 2.77
N GLY A 403 9.95 -5.21 2.39
CA GLY A 403 11.10 -4.58 1.74
C GLY A 403 11.03 -4.58 0.21
N LEU A 404 11.77 -3.66 -0.40
CA LEU A 404 12.01 -3.62 -1.84
C LEU A 404 13.38 -4.20 -2.16
N PHE A 405 13.51 -4.88 -3.30
CA PHE A 405 14.77 -5.44 -3.74
C PHE A 405 15.10 -5.05 -5.19
N THR A 406 16.32 -4.61 -5.41
CA THR A 406 16.85 -4.31 -6.75
C THR A 406 18.13 -5.10 -7.00
N ASN A 407 18.18 -5.79 -8.14
CA ASN A 407 19.39 -6.41 -8.65
C ASN A 407 19.96 -5.61 -9.84
N LYS A 408 21.23 -5.23 -9.76
CA LYS A 408 22.05 -4.70 -10.87
C LYS A 408 23.31 -5.54 -11.11
N ALA A 409 23.38 -6.70 -10.47
CA ALA A 409 24.53 -7.59 -10.43
C ALA A 409 24.27 -8.88 -11.22
N GLU A 410 25.29 -9.72 -11.31
CA GLU A 410 25.21 -11.09 -11.79
C GLU A 410 25.04 -12.03 -10.59
N ILE A 411 23.98 -12.86 -10.59
CA ILE A 411 23.62 -13.76 -9.48
C ILE A 411 23.41 -15.18 -10.00
N ASP A 412 24.10 -16.17 -9.40
CA ASP A 412 23.90 -17.59 -9.71
C ASP A 412 22.48 -18.06 -9.34
N GLU A 413 22.03 -17.82 -8.10
CA GLU A 413 20.68 -18.19 -7.66
C GLU A 413 20.07 -17.13 -6.74
N LEU A 414 18.89 -16.62 -7.10
CA LEU A 414 18.05 -15.77 -6.27
C LEU A 414 16.78 -16.52 -5.85
N ARG A 415 16.53 -16.64 -4.55
CA ARG A 415 15.30 -17.22 -3.99
C ARG A 415 14.46 -16.15 -3.33
N ILE A 416 13.18 -16.09 -3.65
CA ILE A 416 12.22 -15.16 -3.03
C ILE A 416 11.28 -15.96 -2.14
N ASN A 417 11.49 -15.89 -0.83
CA ASN A 417 10.59 -16.51 0.16
C ASN A 417 9.45 -15.58 0.54
N SER A 418 9.74 -14.29 0.71
CA SER A 418 8.75 -13.25 1.01
C SER A 418 9.29 -11.91 0.49
N ILE A 419 8.48 -11.14 -0.24
CA ILE A 419 8.80 -9.77 -0.65
C ILE A 419 7.53 -8.92 -0.70
N LYS A 420 7.68 -7.60 -0.56
CA LYS A 420 6.56 -6.67 -0.70
C LYS A 420 5.98 -6.74 -2.12
N LYS A 421 4.65 -6.96 -2.20
CA LYS A 421 3.81 -6.94 -3.41
C LYS A 421 4.25 -5.83 -4.37
N GLY A 422 5.02 -6.17 -5.41
CA GLY A 422 5.47 -5.18 -6.40
C GLY A 422 6.96 -5.20 -6.80
N ASN A 423 7.87 -5.76 -5.99
CA ASN A 423 9.14 -5.04 -5.83
C ASN A 423 10.43 -5.86 -5.87
N CYS A 424 10.49 -6.97 -6.61
CA CYS A 424 11.78 -7.51 -7.05
C CYS A 424 12.10 -6.96 -8.45
N THR A 425 12.97 -5.96 -8.52
CA THR A 425 13.41 -5.39 -9.80
C THR A 425 14.74 -5.98 -10.22
N ASN A 426 14.79 -6.59 -11.40
CA ASN A 426 16.03 -7.07 -12.03
C ASN A 426 16.43 -6.16 -13.19
N SER A 427 17.63 -5.59 -13.10
CA SER A 427 18.34 -4.91 -14.20
C SER A 427 19.73 -5.51 -14.47
N GLY A 428 20.06 -6.63 -13.80
CA GLY A 428 21.29 -7.38 -13.99
C GLY A 428 21.02 -8.75 -14.61
N ILE A 429 21.87 -9.72 -14.28
CA ILE A 429 21.75 -11.10 -14.75
C ILE A 429 21.42 -12.00 -13.57
N ILE A 430 20.40 -12.84 -13.73
CA ILE A 430 20.06 -13.89 -12.76
C ILE A 430 20.04 -15.22 -13.52
N ASP A 431 20.91 -16.15 -13.15
CA ASP A 431 20.93 -17.48 -13.77
C ASP A 431 19.72 -18.29 -13.32
N MET A 432 19.41 -18.28 -12.02
CA MET A 432 18.24 -18.99 -11.50
C MET A 432 17.46 -18.13 -10.51
N LEU A 433 16.24 -17.73 -10.88
CA LEU A 433 15.27 -17.06 -10.01
C LEU A 433 14.21 -18.08 -9.56
N LYS A 434 14.07 -18.32 -8.25
CA LYS A 434 13.02 -19.18 -7.68
C LYS A 434 12.09 -18.38 -6.78
N ILE A 435 10.80 -18.49 -7.01
CA ILE A 435 9.76 -17.81 -6.24
C ILE A 435 9.03 -18.84 -5.39
N TYR A 436 9.04 -18.63 -4.07
CA TYR A 436 8.33 -19.42 -3.06
C TYR A 436 7.30 -18.59 -2.28
N ASP A 437 7.12 -17.32 -2.64
CA ASP A 437 6.32 -16.35 -1.90
C ASP A 437 4.85 -16.78 -1.86
N LYS A 438 4.33 -16.95 -0.64
CA LYS A 438 2.95 -17.33 -0.36
C LYS A 438 2.01 -16.13 -0.38
N ASN A 439 2.57 -14.93 -0.37
CA ASN A 439 1.87 -13.68 -0.60
C ASN A 439 1.98 -13.31 -2.08
N GLU A 440 1.31 -12.23 -2.46
CA GLU A 440 1.39 -11.72 -3.82
C GLU A 440 2.79 -11.18 -4.13
N CYS A 441 3.40 -11.72 -5.18
CA CYS A 441 4.75 -11.39 -5.58
C CYS A 441 4.76 -10.80 -6.99
N LYS A 442 5.49 -9.70 -7.19
CA LYS A 442 5.69 -9.12 -8.52
C LYS A 442 7.16 -9.04 -8.85
N ILE A 443 7.52 -9.56 -10.02
CA ILE A 443 8.86 -9.49 -10.59
C ILE A 443 8.84 -8.46 -11.72
N VAL A 444 9.78 -7.52 -11.68
CA VAL A 444 9.98 -6.54 -12.75
C VAL A 444 11.34 -6.81 -13.37
N ASN A 445 11.36 -7.43 -14.54
CA ASN A 445 12.57 -7.57 -15.34
C ASN A 445 12.67 -6.37 -16.30
N THR A 446 13.60 -5.45 -16.02
CA THR A 446 13.78 -4.24 -16.82
C THR A 446 14.38 -4.56 -18.18
N ARG A 447 14.51 -3.56 -19.06
CA ARG A 447 15.03 -3.74 -20.42
C ARG A 447 16.43 -4.37 -20.45
N ASP A 448 17.27 -4.01 -19.48
CA ASP A 448 18.65 -4.50 -19.37
C ASP A 448 18.74 -5.82 -18.58
N GLY A 449 17.63 -6.21 -17.93
CA GLY A 449 17.56 -7.41 -17.12
C GLY A 449 17.54 -8.70 -17.96
N LYS A 450 18.40 -9.64 -17.59
CA LYS A 450 18.39 -11.02 -18.10
C LYS A 450 18.08 -11.99 -16.97
N ILE A 451 17.16 -12.92 -17.22
CA ILE A 451 16.90 -14.08 -16.36
C ILE A 451 17.04 -15.34 -17.19
N GLU A 452 17.92 -16.26 -16.81
CA GLU A 452 18.11 -17.50 -17.56
C GLU A 452 16.99 -18.51 -17.24
N THR A 453 16.73 -18.78 -15.97
CA THR A 453 15.59 -19.61 -15.53
C THR A 453 14.82 -18.92 -14.42
N LEU A 454 13.50 -18.73 -14.60
CA LEU A 454 12.55 -18.28 -13.59
C LEU A 454 11.61 -19.44 -13.24
N ILE A 455 11.61 -19.88 -11.98
CA ILE A 455 10.73 -20.95 -11.49
C ILE A 455 9.73 -20.35 -10.51
N VAL A 456 8.45 -20.52 -10.81
CA VAL A 456 7.36 -20.25 -9.86
C VAL A 456 7.01 -21.56 -9.15
N ASP A 457 7.34 -21.66 -7.86
CA ASP A 457 7.07 -22.86 -7.07
C ASP A 457 5.56 -23.03 -6.83
N LYS A 458 5.11 -24.29 -6.79
CA LYS A 458 3.70 -24.66 -6.58
C LYS A 458 3.04 -24.08 -5.32
N ASN A 459 3.83 -23.65 -4.34
CA ASN A 459 3.32 -23.07 -3.10
C ASN A 459 3.11 -21.55 -3.17
N SER A 460 3.52 -20.92 -4.28
CA SER A 460 3.34 -19.49 -4.49
C SER A 460 1.90 -19.10 -4.80
N LYS A 461 1.56 -17.81 -4.63
CA LYS A 461 0.23 -17.27 -4.91
C LYS A 461 0.30 -15.93 -5.62
N ASN A 462 -0.57 -15.71 -6.61
CA ASN A 462 -0.76 -14.44 -7.31
C ASN A 462 0.58 -13.82 -7.77
N VAL A 463 1.30 -14.55 -8.61
CA VAL A 463 2.60 -14.09 -9.11
C VAL A 463 2.39 -13.26 -10.37
N SER A 464 2.91 -12.04 -10.38
CA SER A 464 2.88 -11.14 -11.53
C SER A 464 4.31 -10.93 -12.06
N ILE A 465 4.49 -11.02 -13.38
CA ILE A 465 5.77 -10.87 -14.05
C ILE A 465 5.64 -9.75 -15.10
N GLU A 466 6.33 -8.63 -14.88
CA GLU A 466 6.51 -7.59 -15.89
C GLU A 466 7.87 -7.75 -16.55
N ASN A 467 7.87 -8.15 -17.82
CA ASN A 467 9.11 -8.36 -18.56
C ASN A 467 9.28 -7.31 -19.67
N ARG A 468 10.37 -6.55 -19.62
CA ARG A 468 10.84 -5.67 -20.70
C ARG A 468 12.20 -6.10 -21.27
N GLY A 469 12.89 -7.01 -20.59
CA GLY A 469 14.20 -7.55 -20.98
C GLY A 469 14.09 -8.95 -21.57
N THR A 470 15.03 -9.82 -21.21
CA THR A 470 15.08 -11.21 -21.69
C THR A 470 14.88 -12.19 -20.55
N ILE A 471 13.95 -13.12 -20.72
CA ILE A 471 13.83 -14.31 -19.88
C ILE A 471 14.00 -15.53 -20.79
N ASN A 472 15.00 -16.38 -20.56
CA ASN A 472 15.13 -17.60 -21.37
C ASN A 472 14.01 -18.58 -21.02
N THR A 473 13.93 -19.08 -19.79
CA THR A 473 12.88 -20.03 -19.40
C THR A 473 12.06 -19.54 -18.21
N ILE A 474 10.73 -19.66 -18.31
CA ILE A 474 9.80 -19.58 -17.21
C ILE A 474 9.20 -20.97 -16.98
N GLU A 475 9.35 -21.53 -15.79
CA GLU A 475 8.65 -22.72 -15.32
C GLU A 475 7.53 -22.30 -14.35
N ASN A 476 6.29 -22.35 -14.81
CA ASN A 476 5.12 -21.97 -14.03
C ASN A 476 4.40 -23.20 -13.41
N ASN A 477 4.40 -23.30 -12.08
CA ASN A 477 3.72 -24.40 -11.38
C ASN A 477 2.52 -23.94 -10.54
N VAL A 478 1.99 -22.74 -10.79
CA VAL A 478 0.81 -22.20 -10.08
C VAL A 478 -0.21 -21.62 -11.06
N VAL A 479 -1.47 -21.70 -10.68
CA VAL A 479 -2.56 -21.02 -11.38
C VAL A 479 -2.51 -19.51 -11.09
N ASN A 480 -3.11 -18.71 -11.97
CA ASN A 480 -3.20 -17.24 -11.84
C ASN A 480 -1.83 -16.53 -11.82
N THR A 481 -0.87 -17.05 -12.57
CA THR A 481 0.34 -16.29 -12.90
C THR A 481 0.00 -15.31 -14.02
N GLU A 482 0.19 -14.02 -13.76
CA GLU A 482 0.00 -12.94 -14.74
C GLU A 482 1.36 -12.55 -15.33
N ILE A 483 1.48 -12.51 -16.65
CA ILE A 483 2.70 -12.15 -17.35
C ILE A 483 2.40 -11.00 -18.31
N ASN A 484 2.89 -9.81 -18.01
CA ASN A 484 2.90 -8.69 -18.94
C ASN A 484 4.26 -8.62 -19.63
N ASN A 485 4.33 -9.12 -20.86
CA ASN A 485 5.57 -9.26 -21.61
C ASN A 485 5.68 -8.23 -22.74
N LEU A 486 6.54 -7.24 -22.56
CA LEU A 486 6.99 -6.31 -23.60
C LEU A 486 8.41 -6.65 -24.11
N GLY A 487 9.08 -7.63 -23.50
CA GLY A 487 10.41 -8.11 -23.83
C GLY A 487 10.40 -9.44 -24.61
N CYS A 488 11.44 -10.25 -24.39
CA CYS A 488 11.58 -11.59 -24.94
C CYS A 488 11.41 -12.64 -23.84
N ILE A 489 10.61 -13.67 -24.13
CA ILE A 489 10.54 -14.91 -23.36
C ILE A 489 10.80 -16.05 -24.35
N GLU A 490 11.86 -16.84 -24.17
CA GLU A 490 12.13 -17.95 -25.11
C GLU A 490 11.21 -19.15 -24.82
N ASN A 491 11.15 -19.55 -23.56
CA ASN A 491 10.47 -20.74 -23.11
C ASN A 491 9.50 -20.45 -21.97
N LEU A 492 8.23 -20.84 -22.15
CA LEU A 492 7.28 -20.99 -21.05
C LEU A 492 6.89 -22.47 -20.96
N VAL A 493 7.14 -23.05 -19.80
CA VAL A 493 6.86 -24.46 -19.47
C VAL A 493 6.22 -24.52 -18.09
N GLY A 494 5.83 -25.70 -17.66
CA GLY A 494 5.28 -25.92 -16.33
C GLY A 494 4.01 -26.75 -16.35
N ARG A 495 3.35 -26.83 -15.20
CA ARG A 495 2.14 -27.66 -15.02
C ARG A 495 0.84 -26.89 -15.18
N GLU A 496 0.90 -25.56 -15.10
CA GLU A 496 -0.27 -24.68 -15.07
C GLU A 496 -0.12 -23.57 -16.10
N ASP A 497 -1.24 -23.17 -16.70
CA ASP A 497 -1.30 -22.07 -17.66
C ASP A 497 -1.06 -20.72 -16.97
N ALA A 498 -0.45 -19.78 -17.70
CA ALA A 498 -0.28 -18.39 -17.28
C ALA A 498 -1.11 -17.47 -18.18
N GLU A 499 -1.64 -16.39 -17.62
CA GLU A 499 -2.28 -15.33 -18.40
C GLU A 499 -1.20 -14.41 -18.95
N ILE A 500 -1.12 -14.29 -20.28
CA ILE A 500 -0.04 -13.54 -20.94
C ILE A 500 -0.62 -12.38 -21.73
N GLU A 501 -0.21 -11.17 -21.36
CA GLU A 501 -0.41 -9.95 -22.13
C GLU A 501 0.88 -9.57 -22.88
N GLY A 502 0.75 -9.06 -24.10
CA GLY A 502 1.88 -8.63 -24.92
C GLY A 502 2.53 -9.74 -25.77
N ASN A 503 3.85 -9.73 -25.87
CA ASN A 503 4.62 -10.68 -26.68
C ASN A 503 4.47 -12.10 -26.13
N LYS A 504 4.13 -13.07 -26.98
CA LYS A 504 4.04 -14.48 -26.57
C LYS A 504 5.44 -15.13 -26.47
N PRO A 505 5.63 -16.11 -25.57
CA PRO A 505 6.84 -16.93 -25.53
C PRO A 505 7.16 -17.60 -26.88
N LEU A 506 8.43 -17.71 -27.23
CA LEU A 506 8.85 -18.28 -28.51
C LEU A 506 8.51 -19.76 -28.66
N ASN A 507 8.40 -20.52 -27.57
CA ASN A 507 8.15 -21.96 -27.59
C ASN A 507 6.68 -22.37 -27.35
N LEU A 508 5.75 -21.42 -27.16
CA LEU A 508 4.38 -21.73 -26.73
C LEU A 508 3.72 -22.76 -27.69
N ASP A 509 3.13 -23.80 -27.11
CA ASP A 509 2.78 -25.07 -27.75
C ASP A 509 1.94 -24.92 -29.05
N LEU A 510 2.27 -25.66 -30.10
CA LEU A 510 1.68 -25.56 -31.46
C LEU A 510 0.30 -26.19 -31.60
N LYS A 511 -0.30 -26.73 -30.52
CA LYS A 511 -1.65 -27.33 -30.59
C LYS A 511 -2.69 -26.32 -31.06
N ASP A 512 -2.44 -25.04 -30.82
CA ASP A 512 -3.33 -23.96 -31.23
C ASP A 512 -2.90 -23.30 -32.53
N MET A 513 -1.76 -23.63 -33.13
CA MET A 513 -1.37 -22.97 -34.39
C MET A 513 -2.12 -23.59 -35.57
N TYR A 514 -2.97 -22.79 -36.22
CA TYR A 514 -3.65 -23.17 -37.45
C TYR A 514 -3.59 -22.04 -38.48
N VAL A 515 -3.72 -22.41 -39.74
CA VAL A 515 -3.86 -21.46 -40.83
C VAL A 515 -5.23 -20.80 -40.70
N THR A 516 -5.24 -19.48 -40.52
CA THR A 516 -6.48 -18.70 -40.41
C THR A 516 -7.01 -18.33 -41.79
N SER A 517 -6.12 -18.11 -42.76
CA SER A 517 -6.50 -17.93 -44.15
C SER A 517 -5.34 -18.18 -45.10
N ILE A 518 -5.67 -18.60 -46.32
CA ILE A 518 -4.76 -18.65 -47.46
C ILE A 518 -5.35 -17.75 -48.54
N GLU A 519 -4.55 -16.81 -49.06
CA GLU A 519 -4.93 -15.92 -50.14
C GLU A 519 -3.98 -16.11 -51.33
N VAL A 520 -4.50 -16.53 -52.47
CA VAL A 520 -3.76 -16.56 -53.74
C VAL A 520 -3.75 -15.14 -54.30
N LYS A 521 -2.59 -14.49 -54.35
CA LYS A 521 -2.45 -13.12 -54.86
C LYS A 521 -2.40 -13.10 -56.39
N ASP A 522 -1.65 -14.03 -56.97
CA ASP A 522 -1.54 -14.25 -58.41
C ASP A 522 -1.07 -15.69 -58.69
N ALA A 523 -0.81 -16.01 -59.97
CA ALA A 523 -0.40 -17.34 -60.42
C ALA A 523 0.90 -17.87 -59.78
N THR A 524 1.66 -17.01 -59.11
CA THR A 524 2.98 -17.34 -58.55
C THR A 524 3.16 -16.95 -57.08
N THR A 525 2.18 -16.26 -56.47
CA THR A 525 2.27 -15.75 -55.10
C THR A 525 1.09 -16.17 -54.22
N VAL A 526 1.40 -16.73 -53.05
CA VAL A 526 0.42 -17.07 -52.02
C VAL A 526 0.79 -16.40 -50.69
N LYS A 527 -0.24 -15.88 -50.03
CA LYS A 527 -0.17 -15.27 -48.71
C LYS A 527 -0.86 -16.18 -47.70
N VAL A 528 -0.12 -16.69 -46.72
CA VAL A 528 -0.62 -17.60 -45.68
C VAL A 528 -0.66 -16.86 -44.36
N LYS A 529 -1.83 -16.77 -43.74
CA LYS A 529 -2.02 -16.14 -42.44
C LYS A 529 -2.21 -17.20 -41.36
N PHE A 530 -1.51 -17.01 -40.26
CA PHE A 530 -1.59 -17.86 -39.08
C PHE A 530 -2.29 -17.13 -37.94
N ASN A 531 -2.74 -17.88 -36.94
CA ASN A 531 -3.17 -17.27 -35.68
C ASN A 531 -1.97 -16.93 -34.76
N THR A 532 -0.76 -17.41 -35.07
CA THR A 532 0.53 -17.05 -34.43
C THR A 532 1.73 -17.40 -35.35
N ILE A 533 2.91 -16.80 -35.17
CA ILE A 533 4.13 -17.15 -35.94
C ILE A 533 5.32 -17.42 -35.00
N MET A 534 6.06 -18.53 -35.23
CA MET A 534 7.37 -18.84 -34.63
C MET A 534 8.52 -18.76 -35.64
N LEU A 535 9.76 -18.63 -35.14
CA LEU A 535 11.00 -18.92 -35.87
C LEU A 535 11.21 -20.44 -36.04
N GLY A 536 11.83 -20.88 -37.15
CA GLY A 536 12.20 -22.29 -37.36
C GLY A 536 11.18 -23.17 -38.10
N LEU A 537 10.22 -22.57 -38.81
CA LEU A 537 9.31 -23.28 -39.71
C LEU A 537 10.00 -23.59 -41.05
N SER A 538 9.78 -24.80 -41.55
CA SER A 538 10.07 -25.17 -42.95
C SER A 538 8.76 -25.33 -43.71
N PHE A 539 8.76 -24.84 -44.94
CA PHE A 539 7.59 -24.88 -45.82
C PHE A 539 7.89 -25.85 -46.95
N THR A 540 6.89 -26.63 -47.34
CA THR A 540 6.98 -27.48 -48.53
C THR A 540 5.88 -27.13 -49.51
N TRP A 541 6.24 -27.11 -50.79
CA TRP A 541 5.37 -26.93 -51.95
C TRP A 541 5.44 -28.18 -52.81
N ASP A 542 4.30 -28.85 -53.02
CA ASP A 542 4.20 -30.15 -53.68
C ASP A 542 5.18 -31.18 -53.10
N GLY A 543 5.38 -31.14 -51.79
CA GLY A 543 6.28 -32.04 -51.07
C GLY A 543 7.78 -31.71 -51.15
N LYS A 544 8.18 -30.65 -51.86
CA LYS A 544 9.56 -30.13 -51.88
C LYS A 544 9.71 -28.93 -50.96
N GLU A 545 10.81 -28.88 -50.22
CA GLU A 545 11.11 -27.74 -49.34
C GLU A 545 11.25 -26.44 -50.15
N ILE A 546 10.60 -25.39 -49.68
CA ILE A 546 10.66 -24.06 -50.28
C ILE A 546 11.98 -23.43 -49.83
N ASP A 547 12.85 -23.17 -50.80
CA ASP A 547 14.07 -22.38 -50.60
C ASP A 547 13.71 -21.02 -49.97
N SER A 548 14.47 -20.60 -48.97
CA SER A 548 14.29 -19.31 -48.29
C SER A 548 14.34 -18.12 -49.26
N SER A 549 14.99 -18.28 -50.42
CA SER A 549 15.01 -17.29 -51.51
C SER A 549 13.64 -17.01 -52.16
N LYS A 550 12.64 -17.87 -51.91
CA LYS A 550 11.25 -17.73 -52.39
C LYS A 550 10.28 -17.15 -51.36
N VAL A 551 10.71 -16.99 -50.11
CA VAL A 551 9.95 -16.27 -49.09
C VAL A 551 10.21 -14.78 -49.27
N SER A 552 9.23 -14.04 -49.77
CA SER A 552 9.41 -12.63 -50.10
C SER A 552 9.16 -11.70 -48.93
N SER A 553 8.32 -12.10 -47.97
CA SER A 553 8.11 -11.33 -46.74
C SER A 553 7.52 -12.16 -45.60
N ILE A 554 7.89 -11.78 -44.38
CA ILE A 554 7.29 -12.25 -43.12
C ILE A 554 6.83 -11.02 -42.35
N ASP A 555 5.52 -10.87 -42.18
CA ASP A 555 4.91 -9.82 -41.34
C ASP A 555 4.49 -10.40 -39.99
N ARG A 556 5.29 -10.07 -38.97
CA ARG A 556 5.12 -10.57 -37.60
C ARG A 556 3.97 -9.89 -36.84
N LYS A 557 3.48 -8.72 -37.28
CA LYS A 557 2.35 -8.02 -36.65
C LYS A 557 1.01 -8.56 -37.12
N SER A 558 0.93 -8.96 -38.39
CA SER A 558 -0.29 -9.53 -38.97
C SER A 558 -0.30 -11.06 -39.02
N TYR A 559 0.76 -11.71 -38.51
CA TYR A 559 0.98 -13.16 -38.59
C TYR A 559 0.90 -13.69 -40.02
N THR A 560 1.51 -12.98 -40.97
CA THR A 560 1.40 -13.34 -42.38
C THR A 560 2.74 -13.67 -43.03
N LEU A 561 2.75 -14.71 -43.87
CA LEU A 561 3.84 -15.11 -44.74
C LEU A 561 3.46 -14.90 -46.21
N THR A 562 4.35 -14.34 -47.02
CA THR A 562 4.20 -14.27 -48.48
C THR A 562 5.28 -15.11 -49.16
N VAL A 563 4.86 -15.98 -50.08
CA VAL A 563 5.73 -16.86 -50.86
C VAL A 563 5.57 -16.51 -52.34
N ASP A 564 6.67 -16.19 -53.02
CA ASP A 564 6.70 -15.77 -54.43
C ASP A 564 7.36 -16.82 -55.33
N LYS A 565 7.18 -16.67 -56.66
CA LYS A 565 7.86 -17.45 -57.72
C LYS A 565 7.56 -18.94 -57.70
N MET A 566 6.29 -19.29 -57.54
CA MET A 566 5.82 -20.67 -57.60
C MET A 566 5.52 -21.09 -59.05
N ALA A 567 5.67 -22.38 -59.35
CA ALA A 567 5.58 -22.89 -60.73
C ALA A 567 4.13 -22.83 -61.24
N ASN A 568 3.93 -22.45 -62.50
CA ASN A 568 2.60 -22.41 -63.13
C ASN A 568 1.98 -23.83 -63.21
N GLY A 569 0.80 -24.02 -62.60
CA GLY A 569 0.05 -25.28 -62.58
C GLY A 569 -1.34 -25.10 -61.97
N SER A 570 -2.24 -26.09 -62.16
CA SER A 570 -3.67 -25.96 -61.86
C SER A 570 -4.11 -26.49 -60.48
N THR A 571 -3.20 -27.00 -59.64
CA THR A 571 -3.44 -27.39 -58.23
C THR A 571 -2.08 -27.64 -57.55
N HIS A 572 -1.88 -27.11 -56.33
CA HIS A 572 -0.63 -27.30 -55.58
C HIS A 572 -0.89 -27.65 -54.10
N ARG A 573 0.00 -28.42 -53.48
CA ARG A 573 -0.07 -28.77 -52.05
C ARG A 573 0.91 -27.94 -51.24
N ILE A 574 0.42 -27.30 -50.19
CA ILE A 574 1.26 -26.62 -49.20
C ILE A 574 1.29 -27.49 -47.95
N SER A 575 2.47 -27.77 -47.42
CA SER A 575 2.60 -28.45 -46.12
C SER A 575 3.66 -27.78 -45.27
N ILE A 576 3.38 -27.64 -43.98
CA ILE A 576 4.24 -26.93 -43.02
C ILE A 576 4.83 -27.95 -42.06
N LYS A 577 6.15 -27.89 -41.84
CA LYS A 577 6.87 -28.79 -40.93
C LYS A 577 7.75 -27.99 -39.95
N LYS A 578 7.75 -28.41 -38.67
CA LYS A 578 8.71 -27.93 -37.66
C LYS A 578 9.98 -28.77 -37.70
N PHE A 579 11.14 -28.12 -37.62
CA PHE A 579 12.36 -28.77 -37.16
C PHE A 579 12.62 -28.39 -35.71
N ARG A 580 12.86 -29.38 -34.83
CA ARG A 580 13.46 -29.12 -33.52
C ARG A 580 14.96 -28.99 -33.72
N TYR A 581 15.54 -27.85 -33.37
CA TYR A 581 16.97 -27.77 -33.11
C TYR A 581 17.17 -28.49 -31.77
N ASN A 582 17.91 -29.61 -31.78
CA ASN A 582 18.11 -30.57 -30.69
C ASN A 582 16.99 -31.63 -30.53
N ASP A 583 16.92 -32.58 -31.48
CA ASP A 583 17.01 -34.02 -31.18
C ASP A 583 16.81 -34.84 -32.46
N TYR A 584 17.62 -35.90 -32.62
CA TYR A 584 17.57 -36.89 -33.70
C TYR A 584 16.31 -37.80 -33.66
N THR A 585 15.14 -37.27 -33.31
CA THR A 585 13.87 -38.01 -33.39
C THR A 585 12.81 -37.19 -34.13
N GLN A 586 12.51 -37.64 -35.35
CA GLN A 586 11.44 -37.11 -36.18
C GLN A 586 10.06 -37.47 -35.59
N SER A 587 9.51 -36.61 -34.74
CA SER A 587 8.06 -36.57 -34.52
C SER A 587 7.56 -35.16 -34.79
N GLY A 588 7.35 -34.85 -36.08
CA GLY A 588 6.72 -33.62 -36.53
C GLY A 588 5.22 -33.80 -36.69
N ILE A 589 4.43 -32.83 -36.22
CA ILE A 589 3.02 -32.71 -36.60
C ILE A 589 3.00 -32.22 -38.06
N LYS A 590 2.35 -32.96 -38.95
CA LYS A 590 2.10 -32.54 -40.33
C LYS A 590 0.72 -31.90 -40.42
N TYR A 591 0.68 -30.66 -40.88
CA TYR A 591 -0.54 -30.05 -41.41
C TYR A 591 -0.44 -30.07 -42.94
N GLU A 592 -1.37 -30.76 -43.60
CA GLU A 592 -1.48 -30.84 -45.06
C GLU A 592 -2.80 -30.18 -45.48
N GLU A 593 -2.72 -29.11 -46.28
CA GLU A 593 -3.89 -28.48 -46.89
C GLU A 593 -3.66 -28.39 -48.41
N VAL A 594 -4.67 -28.78 -49.18
CA VAL A 594 -4.62 -28.82 -50.65
C VAL A 594 -5.26 -27.55 -51.18
N VAL A 595 -4.48 -26.69 -51.84
CA VAL A 595 -4.98 -25.45 -52.44
C VAL A 595 -5.14 -25.68 -53.93
N LYS A 596 -6.38 -25.53 -54.43
CA LYS A 596 -6.71 -25.73 -55.85
C LYS A 596 -6.37 -24.50 -56.67
#